data_AF-A0A7J6KPA1-F1
#
_entry.id   AF-A0A7J6KPA1-F1
#
_cell.length_a   1.000
_cell.length_b   1.000
_cell.length_c   1.000
_cell.angle_alpha   90.00
_cell.angle_beta   90.00
_cell.angle_gamma   90.00
#
_symmetry.space_group_name_H-M   'P 1'
#
loop_
_entity.id
_entity.type
_entity.pdbx_description
1 polymer ?
#
loop_
_entity_poly.entity_id
_entity_poly.type
_entity_poly.pdbx_seq_one_letter_code
_entity_poly.pdbx_strand_id
1 'polypeptide(L)'
;MVFNKKSTSTLIASSLLLLTAPRGVLSIVPAGIDDGDLPPEPPTVTIDMSLPPEEHFKPAVQAVLKEDAYEDSFGPLFREFNTSVFGKEKLQDEDYEMLADAAEKFYPTQARELKGISEEFANQGHYVSFPYLSAWMYAIEMEHIEYPEPSSSTSVGGEKLDNNECTALFVADSEGNVVQGRNMDRPPAYTPYARPVTLNFDIINNENGIPDFKASGFYWLAAAFVTANIPGH
;
A
#
# COMPACT_ATOMS: atom_id res chain seq x y z
N MET A 1 66.47 8.40 -10.33
CA MET A 1 66.54 9.74 -10.94
C MET A 1 65.60 9.73 -12.14
N VAL A 2 64.40 10.33 -12.03
CA VAL A 2 64.10 11.78 -12.24
C VAL A 2 64.25 12.11 -13.73
N PHE A 3 63.29 12.65 -14.49
CA PHE A 3 61.88 13.02 -14.30
C PHE A 3 61.34 13.47 -15.68
N ASN A 4 60.01 13.41 -15.84
CA ASN A 4 59.13 14.33 -16.58
C ASN A 4 59.40 14.77 -18.04
N LYS A 5 58.33 14.64 -18.84
CA LYS A 5 57.71 15.79 -19.50
C LYS A 5 56.17 15.71 -19.40
N LYS A 6 55.57 16.78 -18.89
CA LYS A 6 54.14 17.07 -18.73
C LYS A 6 53.48 17.53 -20.04
N SER A 7 52.15 17.64 -19.97
CA SER A 7 51.23 18.55 -20.71
C SER A 7 50.42 17.83 -21.80
N THR A 8 49.09 17.92 -21.93
CA THR A 8 48.09 18.87 -21.41
C THR A 8 46.69 18.27 -21.61
N SER A 9 45.74 18.61 -20.75
CA SER A 9 44.30 18.34 -20.89
C SER A 9 43.71 18.88 -22.19
N THR A 10 42.71 18.19 -22.76
CA THR A 10 41.60 18.84 -23.49
C THR A 10 40.36 17.95 -23.43
N LEU A 11 39.33 18.45 -22.75
CA LEU A 11 37.96 17.97 -22.85
C LEU A 11 37.46 18.17 -24.29
N ILE A 12 36.79 17.17 -24.86
CA ILE A 12 35.87 17.41 -25.97
C ILE A 12 34.46 17.19 -25.43
N ALA A 13 33.83 18.32 -25.11
CA ALA A 13 32.39 18.46 -25.05
C ALA A 13 31.83 18.21 -26.45
N SER A 14 30.75 17.43 -26.56
CA SER A 14 29.83 17.52 -27.69
C SER A 14 28.46 17.81 -27.12
N SER A 15 28.12 19.10 -27.20
CA SER A 15 26.83 19.64 -26.84
C SER A 15 25.81 19.39 -27.94
N LEU A 16 24.56 19.26 -27.50
CA LEU A 16 23.35 19.81 -28.12
C LEU A 16 22.73 19.06 -29.32
N LEU A 17 21.61 18.38 -29.04
CA LEU A 17 20.37 18.68 -29.74
C LEU A 17 19.31 19.12 -28.72
N LEU A 18 18.91 20.39 -28.80
CA LEU A 18 17.73 20.92 -28.14
C LEU A 18 16.47 20.29 -28.76
N LEU A 19 15.67 19.63 -27.94
CA LEU A 19 14.22 19.60 -28.10
C LEU A 19 13.64 20.37 -26.92
N THR A 20 13.13 21.56 -27.21
CA THR A 20 12.39 22.40 -26.29
C THR A 20 11.08 21.70 -25.93
N ALA A 21 10.98 21.16 -24.71
CA ALA A 21 9.73 20.75 -24.09
C ALA A 21 9.60 21.44 -22.71
N PRO A 22 8.40 21.85 -22.30
CA PRO A 22 8.21 22.76 -21.18
C PRO A 22 8.50 22.06 -19.85
N ARG A 23 9.39 22.69 -19.06
CA ARG A 23 9.59 22.52 -17.60
C ARG A 23 9.22 21.13 -17.05
N GLY A 24 10.11 20.17 -17.28
CA GLY A 24 10.14 18.92 -16.50
C GLY A 24 10.55 19.21 -15.06
N VAL A 25 9.73 18.74 -14.12
CA VAL A 25 10.13 18.58 -12.72
C VAL A 25 11.25 17.54 -12.70
N LEU A 26 12.46 18.01 -12.42
CA LEU A 26 13.60 17.15 -12.14
C LEU A 26 13.29 16.42 -10.83
N SER A 27 12.92 15.14 -10.88
CA SER A 27 12.88 14.31 -9.68
C SER A 27 14.32 14.10 -9.23
N ILE A 28 14.71 14.85 -8.20
CA ILE A 28 16.00 14.68 -7.54
C ILE A 28 15.81 13.50 -6.59
N VAL A 29 16.16 12.30 -7.05
CA VAL A 29 16.48 11.20 -6.13
C VAL A 29 17.73 11.65 -5.38
N PRO A 30 17.71 11.85 -4.05
CA PRO A 30 18.91 12.20 -3.32
C PRO A 30 19.94 11.09 -3.52
N ALA A 31 21.08 11.46 -4.09
CA ALA A 31 22.26 10.61 -4.22
C ALA A 31 22.80 10.31 -2.82
N GLY A 32 22.28 9.22 -2.24
CA GLY A 32 22.63 8.71 -0.92
C GLY A 32 22.09 7.29 -0.69
N ILE A 33 21.84 6.54 -1.75
CA ILE A 33 21.57 5.09 -1.68
C ILE A 33 22.95 4.44 -1.65
N ASP A 34 23.36 4.02 -0.45
CA ASP A 34 24.44 3.07 -0.23
C ASP A 34 24.18 1.85 -1.12
N ASP A 35 25.22 1.29 -1.74
CA ASP A 35 25.11 0.25 -2.77
C ASP A 35 24.18 -0.92 -2.36
N GLY A 36 23.08 -1.12 -3.10
CA GLY A 36 22.74 -2.46 -3.60
C GLY A 36 21.59 -3.26 -2.95
N ASP A 37 21.10 -2.91 -1.76
CA ASP A 37 20.02 -3.70 -1.14
C ASP A 37 18.64 -3.10 -1.43
N LEU A 38 17.80 -3.90 -2.11
CA LEU A 38 16.37 -3.62 -2.23
C LEU A 38 15.74 -3.56 -0.82
N PRO A 39 14.71 -2.73 -0.61
CA PRO A 39 13.97 -2.78 0.64
C PRO A 39 13.44 -4.20 0.89
N PRO A 40 13.36 -4.64 2.16
CA PRO A 40 12.86 -5.97 2.48
C PRO A 40 11.45 -6.15 1.93
N GLU A 41 11.20 -7.30 1.32
CA GLU A 41 9.88 -7.63 0.82
C GLU A 41 8.91 -7.91 1.98
N PRO A 42 7.65 -7.45 1.89
CA PRO A 42 6.62 -7.86 2.82
C PRO A 42 6.44 -9.40 2.86
N PRO A 43 6.10 -9.98 4.02
CA PRO A 43 5.78 -11.40 4.11
C PRO A 43 4.67 -11.80 3.13
N THR A 44 4.77 -13.00 2.55
CA THR A 44 3.73 -13.54 1.66
C THR A 44 2.81 -14.48 2.42
N VAL A 45 1.50 -14.31 2.24
CA VAL A 45 0.46 -15.15 2.84
C VAL A 45 -0.41 -15.75 1.72
N THR A 46 -0.68 -17.04 1.80
CA THR A 46 -1.63 -17.69 0.89
C THR A 46 -3.05 -17.51 1.41
N ILE A 47 -3.95 -17.03 0.54
CA ILE A 47 -5.37 -16.88 0.81
C ILE A 47 -6.11 -17.92 -0.02
N ASP A 48 -6.73 -18.88 0.66
CA ASP A 48 -7.49 -19.96 0.02
C ASP A 48 -8.97 -19.59 -0.09
N MET A 49 -9.36 -19.19 -1.29
CA MET A 49 -10.72 -18.80 -1.64
C MET A 49 -11.68 -19.99 -1.77
N SER A 50 -11.18 -21.22 -1.65
CA SER A 50 -12.04 -22.42 -1.61
C SER A 50 -12.65 -22.67 -0.22
N LEU A 51 -12.09 -22.02 0.82
CA LEU A 51 -12.61 -22.06 2.18
C LEU A 51 -13.87 -21.18 2.32
N PRO A 52 -14.61 -21.30 3.44
CA PRO A 52 -15.63 -20.31 3.76
C PRO A 52 -15.03 -18.89 3.87
N PRO A 53 -15.76 -17.83 3.44
CA PRO A 53 -15.27 -16.46 3.50
C PRO A 53 -14.69 -16.01 4.85
N GLU A 54 -15.25 -16.49 5.96
CA GLU A 54 -14.76 -16.19 7.30
C GLU A 54 -13.31 -16.67 7.54
N GLU A 55 -12.84 -17.65 6.78
CA GLU A 55 -11.50 -18.24 6.94
C GLU A 55 -10.46 -17.59 6.04
N HIS A 56 -10.86 -16.88 4.97
CA HIS A 56 -9.96 -16.39 3.92
C HIS A 56 -8.79 -15.57 4.49
N PHE A 57 -9.08 -14.59 5.34
CA PHE A 57 -8.10 -13.59 5.77
C PHE A 57 -7.61 -13.75 7.22
N LYS A 58 -8.04 -14.79 7.93
CA LYS A 58 -7.45 -15.13 9.24
C LYS A 58 -5.93 -15.34 9.17
N PRO A 59 -5.37 -15.99 8.12
CA PRO A 59 -3.92 -16.13 7.96
C PRO A 59 -3.18 -14.79 7.87
N ALA A 60 -3.80 -13.72 7.37
CA ALA A 60 -3.17 -12.40 7.28
C ALA A 60 -2.95 -11.78 8.67
N VAL A 61 -3.96 -11.86 9.55
CA VAL A 61 -3.86 -11.42 10.94
C VAL A 61 -2.77 -12.20 11.67
N GLN A 62 -2.77 -13.52 11.51
CA GLN A 62 -1.78 -14.41 12.12
C GLN A 62 -0.36 -14.13 11.64
N ALA A 63 -0.17 -13.85 10.35
CA ALA A 63 1.14 -13.58 9.78
C ALA A 63 1.77 -12.33 10.39
N VAL A 64 0.99 -11.25 10.57
CA VAL A 64 1.49 -10.04 11.21
C VAL A 64 1.75 -10.26 12.69
N LEU A 65 0.78 -10.80 13.44
CA LEU A 65 0.92 -11.00 14.89
C LEU A 65 1.98 -12.03 15.28
N LYS A 66 2.43 -12.87 14.33
CA LYS A 66 3.56 -13.77 14.51
C LYS A 66 4.90 -13.04 14.53
N GLU A 67 5.05 -11.97 13.74
CA GLU A 67 6.31 -11.24 13.59
C GLU A 67 6.37 -10.02 14.50
N ASP A 68 5.25 -9.29 14.64
CA ASP A 68 5.14 -8.07 15.43
C ASP A 68 4.02 -8.18 16.46
N ALA A 69 4.27 -7.70 17.68
CA ALA A 69 3.21 -7.58 18.68
C ALA A 69 2.10 -6.63 18.20
N TYR A 70 0.86 -6.80 18.68
CA TYR A 70 -0.24 -5.93 18.31
C TYR A 70 0.06 -4.46 18.62
N GLU A 71 0.70 -4.18 19.75
CA GLU A 71 1.10 -2.85 20.19
C GLU A 71 2.17 -2.19 19.30
N ASP A 72 2.89 -2.99 18.50
CA ASP A 72 3.94 -2.54 17.59
C ASP A 72 3.50 -2.57 16.11
N SER A 73 2.30 -3.12 15.82
CA SER A 73 1.72 -3.25 14.48
C SER A 73 0.37 -2.54 14.35
N PHE A 74 -0.73 -3.26 14.63
CA PHE A 74 -2.10 -2.76 14.46
C PHE A 74 -2.51 -1.68 15.44
N GLY A 75 -2.10 -1.78 16.69
CA GLY A 75 -2.51 -0.86 17.76
C GLY A 75 -2.20 0.59 17.41
N PRO A 76 -0.96 0.92 17.00
CA PRO A 76 -0.60 2.25 16.50
C PRO A 76 -1.34 2.63 15.21
N LEU A 77 -1.51 1.70 14.27
CA LEU A 77 -2.21 1.97 13.01
C LEU A 77 -3.68 2.35 13.24
N PHE A 78 -4.43 1.51 13.96
CA PHE A 78 -5.83 1.78 14.28
C PHE A 78 -6.00 3.03 15.13
N ARG A 79 -5.07 3.29 16.05
CA ARG A 79 -5.06 4.57 16.80
C ARG A 79 -4.95 5.76 15.85
N GLU A 80 -4.07 5.69 14.87
CA GLU A 80 -3.89 6.77 13.91
C GLU A 80 -5.12 6.93 13.02
N PHE A 81 -5.74 5.86 12.53
CA PHE A 81 -7.03 5.93 11.81
C PHE A 81 -8.14 6.56 12.67
N ASN A 82 -8.19 6.22 13.96
CA ASN A 82 -9.18 6.77 14.89
C ASN A 82 -9.00 8.28 15.15
N THR A 83 -7.77 8.78 15.10
CA THR A 83 -7.49 10.21 15.30
C THR A 83 -7.48 11.02 14.02
N SER A 84 -7.17 10.39 12.88
CA SER A 84 -7.08 11.02 11.57
C SER A 84 -8.36 10.75 10.76
N VAL A 85 -8.38 9.74 9.90
CA VAL A 85 -9.46 9.47 8.93
C VAL A 85 -10.83 9.42 9.61
N PHE A 86 -11.02 8.55 10.60
CA PHE A 86 -12.31 8.42 11.27
C PHE A 86 -12.59 9.54 12.26
N GLY A 87 -11.54 10.07 12.89
CA GLY A 87 -11.64 11.14 13.88
C GLY A 87 -12.01 12.49 13.28
N LYS A 88 -11.47 12.82 12.11
CA LYS A 88 -11.75 14.07 11.37
C LYS A 88 -13.12 14.04 10.69
N GLU A 89 -13.51 12.89 10.14
CA GLU A 89 -14.87 12.63 9.66
C GLU A 89 -15.90 12.53 10.80
N LYS A 90 -15.42 12.43 12.05
CA LYS A 90 -16.23 12.36 13.27
C LYS A 90 -17.25 11.22 13.25
N LEU A 91 -16.83 10.05 12.77
CA LEU A 91 -17.69 8.86 12.78
C LEU A 91 -18.20 8.59 14.20
N GLN A 92 -19.51 8.47 14.33
CA GLN A 92 -20.20 8.04 15.55
C GLN A 92 -20.50 6.54 15.47
N ASP A 93 -20.90 5.95 16.59
CA ASP A 93 -21.24 4.52 16.66
C ASP A 93 -22.30 4.15 15.60
N GLU A 94 -23.28 5.02 15.37
CA GLU A 94 -24.31 4.80 14.34
C GLU A 94 -23.75 4.76 12.90
N ASP A 95 -22.64 5.47 12.62
CA ASP A 95 -22.00 5.45 11.31
C ASP A 95 -21.29 4.12 11.07
N TYR A 96 -20.62 3.57 12.09
CA TYR A 96 -19.99 2.25 12.01
C TYR A 96 -21.04 1.15 11.78
N GLU A 97 -22.17 1.19 12.49
CA GLU A 97 -23.27 0.25 12.29
C GLU A 97 -23.90 0.39 10.90
N MET A 98 -24.10 1.62 10.41
CA MET A 98 -24.59 1.85 9.05
C MET A 98 -23.65 1.27 7.99
N LEU A 99 -22.33 1.40 8.16
CA LEU A 99 -21.34 0.84 7.24
C LEU A 99 -21.31 -0.69 7.31
N ALA A 100 -21.49 -1.27 8.51
CA ALA A 100 -21.65 -2.71 8.71
C ALA A 100 -22.89 -3.24 7.97
N ASP A 101 -24.05 -2.62 8.16
CA ASP A 101 -25.30 -2.95 7.48
C ASP A 101 -25.15 -2.84 5.95
N ALA A 102 -24.43 -1.81 5.46
CA ALA A 102 -24.15 -1.63 4.05
C ALA A 102 -23.26 -2.75 3.49
N ALA A 103 -22.20 -3.13 4.22
CA ALA A 103 -21.34 -4.25 3.85
C ALA A 103 -22.14 -5.55 3.78
N GLU A 104 -22.98 -5.86 4.78
CA GLU A 104 -23.82 -7.05 4.77
C GLU A 104 -24.80 -7.09 3.60
N LYS A 105 -25.40 -5.94 3.27
CA LYS A 105 -26.41 -5.84 2.21
C LYS A 105 -25.82 -5.91 0.81
N PHE A 106 -24.72 -5.20 0.56
CA PHE A 106 -24.20 -4.99 -0.79
C PHE A 106 -22.94 -5.82 -1.09
N TYR A 107 -22.21 -6.23 -0.07
CA TYR A 107 -20.95 -6.98 -0.17
C TYR A 107 -20.95 -8.18 0.81
N PRO A 108 -21.94 -9.09 0.72
CA PRO A 108 -22.17 -10.12 1.76
C PRO A 108 -20.99 -11.07 1.95
N THR A 109 -20.19 -11.33 0.93
CA THR A 109 -18.96 -12.13 1.04
C THR A 109 -17.91 -11.39 1.86
N GLN A 110 -17.64 -10.12 1.54
CA GLN A 110 -16.66 -9.29 2.26
C GLN A 110 -17.10 -9.04 3.69
N ALA A 111 -18.39 -8.88 3.96
CA ALA A 111 -18.89 -8.78 5.32
C ALA A 111 -18.55 -10.03 6.16
N ARG A 112 -18.63 -11.22 5.56
CA ARG A 112 -18.21 -12.48 6.20
C ARG A 112 -16.70 -12.55 6.38
N GLU A 113 -15.91 -12.11 5.40
CA GLU A 113 -14.45 -11.98 5.53
C GLU A 113 -14.06 -11.06 6.71
N LEU A 114 -14.68 -9.89 6.82
CA LEU A 114 -14.45 -8.93 7.91
C LEU A 114 -14.85 -9.49 9.28
N LYS A 115 -15.94 -10.25 9.37
CA LYS A 115 -16.30 -10.99 10.59
C LYS A 115 -15.25 -12.02 10.97
N GLY A 116 -14.74 -12.77 10.01
CA GLY A 116 -13.64 -13.70 10.20
C GLY A 116 -12.36 -13.04 10.74
N ILE A 117 -12.00 -11.86 10.20
CA ILE A 117 -10.88 -11.04 10.69
C ILE A 117 -11.13 -10.58 12.14
N SER A 118 -12.34 -10.09 12.44
CA SER A 118 -12.73 -9.68 13.79
C SER A 118 -12.63 -10.83 14.80
N GLU A 119 -13.10 -12.01 14.43
CA GLU A 119 -12.97 -13.25 15.22
C GLU A 119 -11.50 -13.62 15.45
N GLU A 120 -10.64 -13.50 14.44
CA GLU A 120 -9.23 -13.84 14.59
C GLU A 120 -8.50 -12.88 15.51
N PHE A 121 -8.76 -11.56 15.43
CA PHE A 121 -8.24 -10.64 16.45
C PHE A 121 -8.66 -11.05 17.86
N ALA A 122 -9.93 -11.42 18.06
CA ALA A 122 -10.44 -11.86 19.36
C ALA A 122 -9.74 -13.14 19.84
N ASN A 123 -9.50 -14.10 18.96
CA ASN A 123 -8.74 -15.33 19.26
C ASN A 123 -7.29 -15.03 19.69
N GLN A 124 -6.71 -13.96 19.17
CA GLN A 124 -5.37 -13.48 19.52
C GLN A 124 -5.37 -12.55 20.75
N GLY A 125 -6.53 -12.34 21.40
CA GLY A 125 -6.66 -11.55 22.62
C GLY A 125 -6.89 -10.05 22.39
N HIS A 126 -7.21 -9.63 21.16
CA HIS A 126 -7.42 -8.24 20.78
C HIS A 126 -8.86 -7.99 20.32
N TYR A 127 -9.48 -6.91 20.77
CA TYR A 127 -10.83 -6.57 20.33
C TYR A 127 -10.80 -5.58 19.17
N VAL A 128 -11.23 -6.05 17.99
CA VAL A 128 -11.45 -5.24 16.79
C VAL A 128 -12.79 -5.66 16.20
N SER A 129 -13.78 -4.77 16.18
CA SER A 129 -15.16 -5.14 15.84
C SER A 129 -15.41 -5.19 14.34
N PHE A 130 -16.37 -6.01 13.91
CA PHE A 130 -16.84 -6.02 12.52
C PHE A 130 -17.34 -4.64 12.03
N PRO A 131 -18.12 -3.86 12.80
CA PRO A 131 -18.49 -2.51 12.40
C PRO A 131 -17.28 -1.58 12.20
N TYR A 132 -16.27 -1.68 13.06
CA TYR A 132 -15.03 -0.93 12.90
C TYR A 132 -14.29 -1.30 11.60
N LEU A 133 -14.13 -2.60 11.34
CA LEU A 133 -13.50 -3.09 10.12
C LEU A 133 -14.31 -2.74 8.86
N SER A 134 -15.63 -2.59 8.98
CA SER A 134 -16.49 -2.14 7.88
C SER A 134 -16.21 -0.68 7.52
N ALA A 135 -15.91 0.19 8.48
CA ALA A 135 -15.40 1.53 8.18
C ALA A 135 -14.00 1.47 7.55
N TRP A 136 -13.16 0.53 7.98
CA TRP A 136 -11.83 0.33 7.40
C TRP A 136 -11.86 -0.07 5.93
N MET A 137 -12.87 -0.84 5.50
CA MET A 137 -13.12 -1.14 4.08
C MET A 137 -13.31 0.12 3.21
N TYR A 138 -13.85 1.20 3.78
CA TYR A 138 -14.07 2.49 3.11
C TYR A 138 -12.99 3.53 3.40
N ALA A 139 -11.98 3.20 4.21
CA ALA A 139 -11.06 4.20 4.72
C ALA A 139 -10.19 4.84 3.63
N ILE A 140 -9.86 4.14 2.54
CA ILE A 140 -9.20 4.74 1.36
C ILE A 140 -10.05 5.86 0.75
N GLU A 141 -11.36 5.67 0.66
CA GLU A 141 -12.27 6.66 0.08
C GLU A 141 -12.42 7.86 1.00
N MET A 142 -12.46 7.65 2.32
CA MET A 142 -12.44 8.71 3.32
C MET A 142 -11.10 9.46 3.33
N GLU A 143 -9.98 8.76 3.11
CA GLU A 143 -8.67 9.39 2.94
C GLU A 143 -8.64 10.32 1.74
N HIS A 144 -9.30 10.00 0.63
CA HIS A 144 -9.39 10.92 -0.51
C HIS A 144 -10.16 12.22 -0.21
N ILE A 145 -11.03 12.21 0.81
CA ILE A 145 -11.73 13.41 1.30
C ILE A 145 -10.79 14.22 2.20
N GLU A 146 -10.11 13.55 3.13
CA GLU A 146 -9.27 14.19 4.17
C GLU A 146 -7.88 14.62 3.68
N TYR A 147 -7.38 13.94 2.65
CA TYR A 147 -6.07 14.13 2.03
C TYR A 147 -6.24 14.31 0.51
N PRO A 148 -6.91 15.40 0.07
CA PRO A 148 -7.22 15.59 -1.34
C PRO A 148 -5.95 15.75 -2.17
N GLU A 149 -5.89 15.09 -3.32
CA GLU A 149 -4.78 15.28 -4.26
C GLU A 149 -4.66 16.77 -4.65
N PRO A 150 -3.43 17.33 -4.71
CA PRO A 150 -3.22 18.73 -5.09
C PRO A 150 -3.39 18.91 -6.61
N SER A 151 -4.58 18.68 -7.14
CA SER A 151 -4.95 19.11 -8.48
C SER A 151 -5.72 20.44 -8.40
N SER A 152 -5.08 21.49 -8.92
CA SER A 152 -5.58 22.87 -9.10
C SER A 152 -5.46 23.87 -7.92
N SER A 153 -4.31 24.57 -7.92
CA SER A 153 -4.10 25.92 -7.37
C SER A 153 -4.22 26.13 -5.84
N THR A 154 -3.21 26.81 -5.28
CA THR A 154 -3.18 27.47 -3.96
C THR A 154 -2.80 26.67 -2.71
N SER A 155 -1.62 26.04 -2.70
CA SER A 155 -0.81 26.02 -1.46
C SER A 155 0.11 27.24 -1.41
N VAL A 156 -0.50 28.44 -1.28
CA VAL A 156 0.23 29.65 -0.88
C VAL A 156 0.47 29.54 0.62
N GLY A 157 1.60 28.91 1.00
CA GLY A 157 2.04 28.86 2.39
C GLY A 157 2.43 27.48 2.90
N GLY A 158 3.39 26.82 2.25
CA GLY A 158 4.41 25.99 2.91
C GLY A 158 4.01 24.82 3.83
N GLU A 159 2.74 24.45 3.96
CA GLU A 159 2.32 23.30 4.77
C GLU A 159 2.21 22.04 3.91
N LYS A 160 2.65 20.93 4.51
CA LYS A 160 3.15 19.72 3.86
C LYS A 160 2.10 18.96 3.06
N LEU A 161 2.60 18.33 1.99
CA LEU A 161 1.97 17.33 1.14
C LEU A 161 1.60 16.09 1.95
N ASP A 162 0.41 16.10 2.57
CA ASP A 162 -0.20 14.88 3.08
C ASP A 162 -0.93 14.21 1.91
N ASN A 163 -0.16 13.60 1.00
CA ASN A 163 -0.71 13.04 -0.24
C ASN A 163 -0.87 11.53 -0.12
N ASN A 164 -2.05 11.02 -0.46
CA ASN A 164 -2.29 9.62 -0.77
C ASN A 164 -2.13 9.47 -2.28
N GLU A 165 -0.92 9.12 -2.74
CA GLU A 165 -0.56 9.12 -4.15
C GLU A 165 -0.18 7.72 -4.62
N CYS A 166 -0.50 7.42 -5.87
CA CYS A 166 -0.06 6.20 -6.52
C CYS A 166 0.62 6.56 -7.84
N THR A 167 1.88 6.15 -7.99
CA THR A 167 2.55 6.18 -9.29
C THR A 167 2.62 4.76 -9.82
N ALA A 168 1.98 4.51 -10.97
CA ALA A 168 2.05 3.23 -11.67
C ALA A 168 2.72 3.39 -13.03
N LEU A 169 3.56 2.42 -13.39
CA LEU A 169 4.25 2.32 -14.66
C LEU A 169 3.89 0.99 -15.32
N PHE A 170 3.62 1.06 -16.62
CA PHE A 170 3.38 -0.08 -17.49
C PHE A 170 4.25 0.08 -18.72
N VAL A 171 5.24 -0.81 -18.87
CA VAL A 171 6.28 -0.69 -19.89
C VAL A 171 6.37 -2.01 -20.65
N ALA A 172 6.48 -1.94 -21.97
CA ALA A 172 6.81 -3.08 -22.81
C ALA A 172 8.23 -2.90 -23.38
N ASP A 173 9.02 -3.95 -23.37
CA ASP A 173 10.32 -3.97 -24.03
C ASP A 173 10.19 -4.21 -25.56
N SER A 174 11.32 -4.22 -26.27
CA SER A 174 11.35 -4.43 -27.72
C SER A 174 10.97 -5.84 -28.16
N GLU A 175 10.97 -6.81 -27.24
CA GLU A 175 10.58 -8.20 -27.48
C GLU A 175 9.09 -8.43 -27.18
N GLY A 176 8.40 -7.42 -26.64
CA GLY A 176 7.00 -7.48 -26.27
C GLY A 176 6.76 -8.00 -24.85
N ASN A 177 7.81 -8.17 -24.03
CA ASN A 177 7.65 -8.49 -22.61
C ASN A 177 7.14 -7.24 -21.90
N VAL A 178 6.16 -7.44 -21.03
CA VAL A 178 5.50 -6.37 -20.28
C VAL A 178 5.94 -6.42 -18.83
N VAL A 179 6.31 -5.26 -18.29
CA VAL A 179 6.57 -5.06 -16.87
C VAL A 179 5.60 -4.01 -16.36
N GLN A 180 4.96 -4.33 -15.24
CA GLN A 180 4.19 -3.37 -14.47
C GLN A 180 4.84 -3.17 -13.10
N GLY A 181 4.83 -1.94 -12.63
CA GLY A 181 5.32 -1.59 -11.30
C GLY A 181 4.56 -0.39 -10.77
N ARG A 182 4.51 -0.24 -9.44
CA ARG A 182 3.89 0.93 -8.82
C ARG A 182 4.54 1.25 -7.48
N ASN A 183 4.33 2.47 -7.03
CA ASN A 183 4.52 2.88 -5.65
C ASN A 183 3.16 3.28 -5.06
N MET A 184 2.99 3.06 -3.76
CA MET A 184 1.82 3.50 -3.00
C MET A 184 2.30 4.39 -1.86
N ASP A 185 2.13 5.69 -2.04
CA ASP A 185 2.52 6.71 -1.07
C ASP A 185 1.35 7.01 -0.15
N ARG A 186 1.60 6.90 1.15
CA ARG A 186 0.62 7.19 2.19
C ARG A 186 1.00 8.44 2.97
N PRO A 187 0.03 9.12 3.61
CA PRO A 187 0.30 10.15 4.58
C PRO A 187 1.42 9.77 5.56
N PRO A 188 2.41 10.65 5.80
CA PRO A 188 3.53 10.37 6.69
C PRO A 188 3.08 9.99 8.11
N ALA A 189 1.89 10.43 8.53
CA ALA A 189 1.34 10.19 9.87
C ALA A 189 1.19 8.71 10.21
N TYR A 190 0.69 7.87 9.29
CA TYR A 190 0.50 6.44 9.55
C TYR A 190 1.41 5.51 8.74
N THR A 191 2.22 6.05 7.82
CA THR A 191 3.18 5.25 7.03
C THR A 191 4.07 4.33 7.88
N PRO A 192 4.63 4.77 9.04
CA PRO A 192 5.42 3.89 9.89
C PRO A 192 4.64 2.67 10.42
N TYR A 193 3.31 2.80 10.58
CA TYR A 193 2.44 1.77 11.13
C TYR A 193 1.78 0.91 10.05
N ALA A 194 1.66 1.43 8.81
CA ALA A 194 1.16 0.67 7.67
C ALA A 194 2.19 -0.34 7.14
N ARG A 195 3.50 -0.06 7.26
CA ARG A 195 4.55 -0.95 6.77
C ARG A 195 4.57 -2.33 7.47
N PRO A 196 4.53 -2.42 8.82
CA PRO A 196 4.49 -3.72 9.52
C PRO A 196 3.27 -4.58 9.17
N VAL A 197 2.15 -3.95 8.81
CA VAL A 197 0.92 -4.66 8.43
C VAL A 197 0.76 -4.85 6.91
N THR A 198 1.76 -4.45 6.12
CA THR A 198 1.70 -4.69 4.67
C THR A 198 2.10 -6.14 4.40
N LEU A 199 1.31 -6.83 3.58
CA LEU A 199 1.56 -8.21 3.19
C LEU A 199 1.50 -8.36 1.67
N ASN A 200 2.19 -9.36 1.17
CA ASN A 200 1.97 -9.93 -0.14
C ASN A 200 0.97 -11.09 -0.01
N PHE A 201 0.12 -11.28 -1.02
CA PHE A 201 -0.89 -12.32 -1.04
C PHE A 201 -0.75 -13.20 -2.25
N ASP A 202 -0.82 -14.51 -2.03
CA ASP A 202 -1.02 -15.51 -3.07
C ASP A 202 -2.47 -16.00 -2.98
N ILE A 203 -3.33 -15.54 -3.89
CA ILE A 203 -4.77 -15.87 -3.88
C ILE A 203 -5.01 -17.12 -4.71
N ILE A 204 -5.47 -18.20 -4.09
CA ILE A 204 -5.77 -19.49 -4.74
C ILE A 204 -7.27 -19.79 -4.66
N ASN A 205 -7.84 -20.38 -5.70
CA ASN A 205 -9.22 -20.89 -5.70
C ASN A 205 -9.28 -22.39 -6.06
N ASN A 206 -8.15 -23.08 -6.08
CA ASN A 206 -8.06 -24.47 -6.49
C ASN A 206 -7.01 -25.25 -5.68
N GLU A 207 -7.16 -26.57 -5.67
CA GLU A 207 -6.30 -27.48 -4.89
C GLU A 207 -4.88 -27.65 -5.48
N ASN A 208 -4.57 -27.09 -6.65
CA ASN A 208 -3.26 -27.26 -7.27
C ASN A 208 -2.18 -26.33 -6.67
N GLY A 209 -2.59 -25.39 -5.82
CA GLY A 209 -1.71 -24.49 -5.08
C GLY A 209 -1.09 -23.37 -5.93
N ILE A 210 -1.52 -23.20 -7.18
CA ILE A 210 -1.07 -22.12 -8.05
C ILE A 210 -1.98 -20.90 -7.82
N PRO A 211 -1.42 -19.72 -7.48
CA PRO A 211 -2.21 -18.50 -7.33
C PRO A 211 -2.92 -18.13 -8.63
N ASP A 212 -4.22 -17.85 -8.54
CA ASP A 212 -4.99 -17.26 -9.64
C ASP A 212 -4.55 -15.81 -9.88
N PHE A 213 -4.23 -15.11 -8.79
CA PHE A 213 -3.55 -13.82 -8.82
C PHE A 213 -2.76 -13.60 -7.53
N LYS A 214 -1.78 -12.70 -7.57
CA LYS A 214 -1.06 -12.22 -6.40
C LYS A 214 -1.43 -10.77 -6.13
N ALA A 215 -1.45 -10.38 -4.86
CA ALA A 215 -1.80 -9.03 -4.45
C ALA A 215 -0.85 -8.49 -3.38
N SER A 216 -0.92 -7.19 -3.09
CA SER A 216 -0.14 -6.58 -2.00
C SER A 216 -0.91 -5.42 -1.38
N GLY A 217 -0.84 -5.30 -0.05
CA GLY A 217 -1.47 -4.20 0.70
C GLY A 217 -1.77 -4.55 2.16
N PHE A 218 -2.42 -3.63 2.86
CA PHE A 218 -2.78 -3.78 4.28
C PHE A 218 -4.28 -3.78 4.59
N TYR A 219 -5.18 -3.66 3.59
CA TYR A 219 -6.64 -3.63 3.82
C TYR A 219 -7.32 -5.02 3.83
N TRP A 220 -6.56 -6.07 3.53
CA TRP A 220 -6.84 -7.50 3.81
C TRP A 220 -8.26 -8.01 3.60
N LEU A 221 -8.91 -7.57 2.54
CA LEU A 221 -10.16 -8.14 2.04
C LEU A 221 -10.15 -8.06 0.53
N ALA A 222 -10.83 -8.99 -0.14
CA ALA A 222 -10.66 -9.15 -1.59
C ALA A 222 -11.07 -7.90 -2.40
N ALA A 223 -12.05 -7.14 -1.91
CA ALA A 223 -12.49 -5.90 -2.54
C ALA A 223 -11.54 -4.70 -2.33
N ALA A 224 -10.54 -4.82 -1.45
CA ALA A 224 -9.60 -3.75 -1.14
C ALA A 224 -8.17 -4.03 -1.62
N PHE A 225 -8.00 -5.00 -2.53
CA PHE A 225 -6.68 -5.26 -3.12
C PHE A 225 -6.22 -4.07 -3.95
N VAL A 226 -5.14 -3.45 -3.47
CA VAL A 226 -4.52 -2.29 -4.11
C VAL A 226 -3.75 -2.71 -5.37
N THR A 227 -3.15 -3.90 -5.35
CA THR A 227 -2.39 -4.48 -6.46
C THR A 227 -2.88 -5.88 -6.74
N ALA A 228 -3.03 -6.25 -8.01
CA ALA A 228 -3.30 -7.62 -8.43
C ALA A 228 -2.51 -7.94 -9.72
N ASN A 229 -1.80 -9.06 -9.76
CA ASN A 229 -1.18 -9.59 -10.98
C ASN A 229 -1.50 -11.07 -11.15
N ILE A 230 -1.79 -11.49 -12.38
CA ILE A 230 -2.05 -12.90 -12.72
C ILE A 230 -0.71 -13.54 -13.09
N PRO A 231 -0.27 -14.64 -12.44
CA PRO A 231 0.96 -15.31 -12.80
C PRO A 231 0.98 -15.74 -14.28
N GLY A 232 2.05 -15.39 -14.99
CA GLY A 232 2.25 -15.78 -16.40
C GLY A 232 1.53 -14.94 -17.45
N HIS A 233 0.92 -13.81 -17.04
CA HIS A 233 0.30 -12.80 -17.91
C HIS A 233 0.85 -11.40 -17.60
#